data_AF-A0AA36JAK2-F1
#
_entry.id   AF-A0AA36JAK2-F1
#
_cell.length_a   1.000
_cell.length_b   1.000
_cell.length_c   1.000
_cell.angle_alpha   90.00
_cell.angle_beta   90.00
_cell.angle_gamma   90.00
#
_symmetry.space_group_name_H-M   'P 1'
#
loop_
_entity.id
_entity.type
_entity.pdbx_description
1 polymer ?
#
loop_
_entity_poly.entity_id
_entity_poly.type
_entity_poly.pdbx_seq_one_letter_code
_entity_poly.pdbx_strand_id
1 'polypeptide(L)'
;MAASALPFGAGGERITLIPQDITYNAAISACEKGGQWTRALTLLEQMGQRGLRRGLVACNAAISACEKCGNWEPALTILASMLKEDMEPDVVTYSAAMSACENEGLWQETLMLLERLHRSRQANLISYSAAISACEKGLQWQAALALFGALPTLRLDPDLVAFNAAVLACEAAGRWRLTLELLSQLQLRALAPAVMTFSGLLGVGENRRFCGKGEW
;
A
#
# COMPACT_ATOMS: atom_id res chain seq x y z
N MET A 1 3.07 5.08 72.64
CA MET A 1 2.98 4.60 71.25
C MET A 1 1.57 4.06 71.03
N ALA A 2 0.70 4.84 70.43
CA ALA A 2 -0.61 4.38 69.95
C ALA A 2 -0.94 5.17 68.70
N ALA A 3 -1.21 4.43 67.62
CA ALA A 3 -1.50 4.93 66.30
C ALA A 3 -2.89 5.58 66.23
N SER A 4 -2.98 6.76 65.63
CA SER A 4 -4.23 7.27 65.06
C SER A 4 -3.97 7.61 63.60
N ALA A 5 -4.50 6.74 62.74
CA ALA A 5 -4.58 6.94 61.31
C ALA A 5 -5.42 8.18 61.01
N LEU A 6 -4.86 9.12 60.26
CA LEU A 6 -5.64 10.20 59.64
C LEU A 6 -6.50 9.60 58.52
N PRO A 7 -7.78 9.98 58.40
CA PRO A 7 -8.65 9.43 57.39
C PRO A 7 -8.18 9.86 55.99
N PHE A 8 -7.93 8.84 55.18
CA PHE A 8 -7.77 8.91 53.74
C PHE A 8 -8.98 9.68 53.16
N GLY A 9 -8.76 10.93 52.79
CA GLY A 9 -9.75 11.77 52.13
C GLY A 9 -10.10 11.13 50.80
N ALA A 10 -11.30 10.54 50.74
CA ALA A 10 -11.97 10.09 49.54
C ALA A 10 -12.26 11.30 48.63
N GLY A 11 -11.25 11.72 47.88
CA GLY A 11 -11.31 12.73 46.84
C GLY A 11 -10.74 12.17 45.55
N GLY A 12 -11.07 10.91 45.23
CA GLY A 12 -10.85 10.35 43.91
C GLY A 12 -11.86 10.95 42.95
N GLU A 13 -11.72 12.23 42.62
CA GLU A 13 -12.24 12.72 41.34
C GLU A 13 -11.53 11.87 40.29
N ARG A 14 -12.22 10.82 39.84
CA ARG A 14 -12.04 10.31 38.49
C ARG A 14 -12.33 11.51 37.61
N ILE A 15 -11.29 12.28 37.30
CA ILE A 15 -11.28 13.15 36.13
C ILE A 15 -11.54 12.16 35.00
N THR A 16 -12.82 12.05 34.66
CA THR A 16 -13.29 11.35 33.48
C THR A 16 -12.80 12.25 32.36
N LEU A 17 -11.52 12.12 32.03
CA LEU A 17 -10.91 12.75 30.87
C LEU A 17 -11.69 12.19 29.70
N ILE A 18 -12.71 12.92 29.27
CA ILE A 18 -13.46 12.66 28.05
C ILE A 18 -12.37 12.66 26.98
N PRO A 19 -12.06 11.51 26.36
CA PRO A 19 -11.01 11.48 25.36
C PRO A 19 -11.45 12.39 24.23
N GLN A 20 -10.75 13.50 24.06
CA GLN A 20 -10.99 14.44 22.97
C GLN A 20 -10.40 13.87 21.69
N ASP A 21 -10.71 14.47 20.54
CA ASP A 21 -10.20 14.07 19.22
C ASP A 21 -8.68 13.86 19.23
N ILE A 22 -7.94 14.68 19.99
CA ILE A 22 -6.48 14.59 20.13
C ILE A 22 -6.03 13.28 20.80
N THR A 23 -6.75 12.82 21.82
CA THR A 23 -6.41 11.59 22.56
C THR A 23 -6.62 10.35 21.69
N TYR A 24 -7.70 10.33 20.91
CA TYR A 24 -7.96 9.26 19.95
C TYR A 24 -6.96 9.29 18.79
N ASN A 25 -6.67 10.45 18.21
CA ASN A 25 -5.67 10.59 17.17
C ASN A 25 -4.30 10.06 17.62
N ALA A 26 -3.85 10.46 18.82
CA ALA A 26 -2.60 9.98 19.39
C ALA A 26 -2.59 8.45 19.61
N ALA A 27 -3.69 7.89 20.08
CA ALA A 27 -3.82 6.45 20.29
C ALA A 27 -3.82 5.67 18.96
N ILE A 28 -4.49 6.19 17.92
CA ILE A 28 -4.52 5.58 16.59
C ILE A 28 -3.14 5.67 15.93
N SER A 29 -2.45 6.82 16.01
CA SER A 29 -1.07 6.96 15.52
C SER A 29 -0.08 6.05 16.27
N ALA A 30 -0.30 5.81 17.56
CA ALA A 30 0.49 4.81 18.30
C ALA A 30 0.21 3.39 17.80
N CYS A 31 -1.05 3.06 17.49
CA CYS A 31 -1.42 1.78 16.89
C CYS A 31 -0.79 1.61 15.49
N GLU A 32 -0.72 2.67 14.69
CA GLU A 32 -0.05 2.69 13.39
C GLU A 32 1.45 2.38 13.50
N LYS A 33 2.13 2.94 14.51
CA LYS A 33 3.54 2.61 14.80
C LYS A 33 3.71 1.17 15.32
N GLY A 34 2.71 0.67 16.04
CA GLY A 34 2.70 -0.69 16.58
C GLY A 34 2.18 -1.77 15.62
N GLY A 35 1.75 -1.42 14.40
CA GLY A 35 1.12 -2.36 13.46
C GLY A 35 -0.19 -2.97 13.98
N GLN A 36 -0.86 -2.31 14.94
CA GLN A 36 -2.09 -2.83 15.57
C GLN A 36 -3.32 -2.30 14.84
N TRP A 37 -3.50 -2.70 13.58
CA TRP A 37 -4.58 -2.24 12.71
C TRP A 37 -5.99 -2.49 13.31
N THR A 38 -6.23 -3.64 13.94
CA THR A 38 -7.53 -3.97 14.57
C THR A 38 -7.86 -3.01 15.71
N ARG A 39 -6.87 -2.58 16.49
CA ARG A 39 -7.08 -1.59 17.56
C ARG A 39 -7.27 -0.19 17.00
N ALA A 40 -6.56 0.16 15.93
CA ALA A 40 -6.78 1.42 15.21
C ALA A 40 -8.23 1.52 14.72
N LEU A 41 -8.77 0.44 14.13
CA LEU A 41 -10.16 0.40 13.66
C LEU A 41 -11.17 0.52 14.79
N THR A 42 -11.01 -0.25 15.88
CA THR A 42 -11.94 -0.19 17.01
C THR A 42 -11.95 1.18 17.67
N LEU A 43 -10.79 1.85 17.77
CA LEU A 43 -10.70 3.23 18.25
C LEU A 43 -11.41 4.22 17.32
N LEU A 44 -11.27 4.03 16.00
CA LEU A 44 -11.91 4.89 14.98
C LEU A 44 -13.44 4.70 14.94
N GLU A 45 -13.92 3.50 15.22
CA GLU A 45 -15.34 3.21 15.38
C GLU A 45 -15.90 3.82 16.68
N GLN A 46 -15.18 3.67 17.79
CA GLN A 46 -15.55 4.29 19.08
C GLN A 46 -15.63 5.82 18.99
N MET A 47 -14.75 6.45 18.22
CA MET A 47 -14.83 7.89 17.93
C MET A 47 -16.19 8.24 17.30
N GLY A 48 -16.59 7.51 16.26
CA GLY A 48 -17.86 7.71 15.58
C GLY A 48 -19.08 7.45 16.48
N GLN A 49 -19.05 6.39 17.29
CA GLN A 49 -20.14 6.08 18.25
C GLN A 49 -20.31 7.15 19.32
N ARG A 50 -19.23 7.87 19.68
CA ARG A 50 -19.26 8.98 20.63
C ARG A 50 -19.68 10.30 20.00
N GLY A 51 -20.02 10.32 18.71
CA GLY A 51 -20.37 11.53 17.97
C GLY A 51 -19.17 12.44 17.70
N LEU A 52 -17.94 11.95 17.92
CA LEU A 52 -16.73 12.68 17.56
C LEU A 52 -16.51 12.54 16.06
N ARG A 53 -16.30 13.67 15.37
CA ARG A 53 -16.06 13.65 13.93
C ARG A 53 -14.73 12.96 13.67
N ARG A 54 -14.75 11.90 12.85
CA ARG A 54 -13.53 11.24 12.39
C ARG A 54 -12.65 12.28 11.71
N GLY A 55 -11.51 12.58 12.31
CA GLY A 55 -10.53 13.48 11.71
C GLY A 55 -9.79 12.79 10.58
N LEU A 56 -9.35 13.56 9.58
CA LEU A 56 -8.54 13.05 8.47
C LEU A 56 -7.27 12.35 8.98
N VAL A 57 -6.67 12.87 10.06
CA VAL A 57 -5.50 12.29 10.73
C VAL A 57 -5.78 10.89 11.30
N ALA A 58 -6.95 10.67 11.93
CA ALA A 58 -7.32 9.35 12.46
C ALA A 58 -7.51 8.34 11.34
N CYS A 59 -8.23 8.70 10.29
CA CYS A 59 -8.46 7.83 9.14
C CYS A 59 -7.16 7.47 8.42
N ASN A 60 -6.29 8.46 8.19
CA ASN A 60 -4.97 8.24 7.58
C ASN A 60 -4.12 7.29 8.41
N ALA A 61 -4.02 7.52 9.72
CA ALA A 61 -3.26 6.65 10.60
C ALA A 61 -3.85 5.22 10.65
N ALA A 62 -5.17 5.07 10.59
CA ALA A 62 -5.80 3.75 10.52
C ALA A 62 -5.50 3.03 9.19
N ILE A 63 -5.55 3.74 8.05
CA ILE A 63 -5.21 3.19 6.74
C ILE A 63 -3.72 2.82 6.67
N SER A 64 -2.82 3.67 7.14
CA SER A 64 -1.38 3.36 7.22
C SER A 64 -1.09 2.19 8.17
N ALA A 65 -1.87 2.01 9.24
CA ALA A 65 -1.77 0.81 10.06
C ALA A 65 -2.20 -0.45 9.28
N CYS A 66 -3.24 -0.35 8.46
CA CYS A 66 -3.73 -1.44 7.62
C CYS A 66 -2.72 -1.80 6.51
N GLU A 67 -2.11 -0.80 5.87
CA GLU A 67 -1.03 -0.94 4.88
C GLU A 67 0.12 -1.80 5.43
N LYS A 68 0.65 -1.45 6.61
CA LYS A 68 1.76 -2.17 7.26
C LYS A 68 1.45 -3.63 7.56
N CYS A 69 0.17 -3.99 7.64
CA CYS A 69 -0.29 -5.34 7.92
C CYS A 69 -0.87 -6.05 6.69
N GLY A 70 -0.83 -5.42 5.51
CA GLY A 70 -1.36 -5.98 4.27
C GLY A 70 -2.90 -6.08 4.21
N ASN A 71 -3.62 -5.45 5.14
CA ASN A 71 -5.07 -5.55 5.20
C ASN A 71 -5.71 -4.49 4.30
N TRP A 72 -5.96 -4.85 3.05
CA TRP A 72 -6.58 -3.97 2.06
C TRP A 72 -8.09 -3.75 2.29
N GLU A 73 -8.85 -4.77 2.72
CA GLU A 73 -10.31 -4.65 2.88
C GLU A 73 -10.69 -3.52 3.85
N PRO A 74 -10.09 -3.43 5.06
CA PRO A 74 -10.41 -2.36 5.98
C PRO A 74 -9.89 -1.01 5.48
N ALA A 75 -8.73 -0.98 4.79
CA ALA A 75 -8.18 0.23 4.20
C ALA A 75 -9.13 0.85 3.16
N LEU A 76 -9.64 0.04 2.23
CA LEU A 76 -10.63 0.48 1.23
C LEU A 76 -11.96 0.87 1.87
N THR A 77 -12.40 0.14 2.90
CA THR A 77 -13.63 0.45 3.63
C THR A 77 -13.55 1.82 4.30
N ILE A 78 -12.42 2.14 4.96
CA ILE A 78 -12.21 3.46 5.57
C ILE A 78 -12.17 4.53 4.48
N LEU A 79 -11.42 4.32 3.39
CA LEU A 79 -11.35 5.29 2.29
C LEU A 79 -12.73 5.57 1.68
N ALA A 80 -13.54 4.53 1.48
CA ALA A 80 -14.91 4.67 1.02
C ALA A 80 -15.80 5.41 2.03
N SER A 81 -15.59 5.21 3.34
CA SER A 81 -16.31 5.96 4.37
C SER A 81 -15.93 7.44 4.38
N MET A 82 -14.65 7.79 4.23
CA MET A 82 -14.19 9.18 4.12
C MET A 82 -14.87 9.90 2.96
N LEU A 83 -14.93 9.24 1.79
CA LEU A 83 -15.58 9.79 0.60
C LEU A 83 -17.10 9.98 0.77
N LYS A 84 -17.76 9.17 1.60
CA LYS A 84 -19.19 9.33 1.93
C LYS A 84 -19.44 10.44 2.95
N GLU A 85 -18.47 10.70 3.82
CA GLU A 85 -18.53 11.75 4.84
C GLU A 85 -18.08 13.13 4.30
N ASP A 86 -18.00 13.28 2.96
CA ASP A 86 -17.49 14.46 2.24
C ASP A 86 -16.11 14.92 2.75
N MET A 87 -15.27 13.98 3.21
CA MET A 87 -13.89 14.25 3.54
C MET A 87 -13.04 14.14 2.26
N GLU A 88 -12.14 15.09 2.04
CA GLU A 88 -11.16 15.03 0.97
C GLU A 88 -9.95 14.19 1.42
N PRO A 89 -9.80 12.94 0.96
CA PRO A 89 -8.63 12.14 1.31
C PRO A 89 -7.41 12.76 0.64
N ASP A 90 -6.27 12.75 1.32
CA ASP A 90 -5.04 13.31 0.79
C ASP A 90 -4.25 12.26 -0.01
N VAL A 91 -3.15 12.72 -0.62
CA VAL A 91 -2.22 11.84 -1.36
C VAL A 91 -1.77 10.67 -0.48
N VAL A 92 -1.56 10.91 0.81
CA VAL A 92 -1.09 9.90 1.77
C VAL A 92 -2.16 8.83 1.99
N THR A 93 -3.43 9.21 2.12
CA THR A 93 -4.54 8.27 2.25
C THR A 93 -4.60 7.33 1.04
N TYR A 94 -4.57 7.90 -0.16
CA TYR A 94 -4.65 7.13 -1.39
C TYR A 94 -3.41 6.26 -1.60
N SER A 95 -2.20 6.79 -1.34
CA SER A 95 -0.98 6.00 -1.48
C SER A 95 -0.96 4.82 -0.52
N ALA A 96 -1.34 5.02 0.75
CA ALA A 96 -1.38 3.93 1.73
C ALA A 96 -2.42 2.87 1.37
N ALA A 97 -3.60 3.27 0.87
CA ALA A 97 -4.60 2.32 0.37
C ALA A 97 -4.10 1.55 -0.87
N MET A 98 -3.42 2.20 -1.80
CA MET A 98 -2.83 1.56 -2.98
C MET A 98 -1.72 0.58 -2.60
N SER A 99 -0.81 0.95 -1.69
CA SER A 99 0.22 0.06 -1.15
C SER A 99 -0.38 -1.16 -0.44
N ALA A 100 -1.49 -0.99 0.29
CA ALA A 100 -2.20 -2.11 0.90
C ALA A 100 -2.75 -3.07 -0.15
N CYS A 101 -3.33 -2.55 -1.24
CA CYS A 101 -3.86 -3.33 -2.35
C CYS A 101 -2.76 -4.00 -3.20
N GLU A 102 -1.58 -3.39 -3.26
CA GLU A 102 -0.41 -3.94 -3.94
C GLU A 102 -0.05 -5.32 -3.36
N ASN A 103 -0.05 -5.49 -2.04
CA ASN A 103 0.37 -6.75 -1.41
C ASN A 103 -0.46 -7.96 -1.82
N GLU A 104 -1.75 -7.77 -2.10
CA GLU A 104 -2.68 -8.83 -2.49
C GLU A 104 -2.94 -8.91 -4.00
N GLY A 105 -2.22 -8.12 -4.81
CA GLY A 105 -2.34 -8.16 -6.28
C GLY A 105 -3.68 -7.65 -6.82
N LEU A 106 -4.38 -6.78 -6.06
CA LEU A 106 -5.67 -6.19 -6.42
C LEU A 106 -5.50 -5.04 -7.41
N TRP A 107 -4.98 -5.37 -8.60
CA TRP A 107 -4.64 -4.39 -9.63
C TRP A 107 -5.84 -3.54 -10.08
N GLN A 108 -7.06 -4.08 -10.09
CA GLN A 108 -8.27 -3.36 -10.52
C GLN A 108 -8.58 -2.19 -9.58
N GLU A 109 -8.60 -2.45 -8.28
CA GLU A 109 -8.82 -1.44 -7.25
C GLU A 109 -7.70 -0.41 -7.26
N THR A 110 -6.44 -0.85 -7.34
CA THR A 110 -5.28 0.05 -7.40
C THR A 110 -5.32 0.98 -8.63
N LEU A 111 -5.72 0.48 -9.81
CA LEU A 111 -5.89 1.30 -11.01
C LEU A 111 -7.04 2.30 -10.86
N MET A 112 -8.17 1.89 -10.28
CA MET A 112 -9.29 2.80 -10.01
C MET A 112 -8.88 3.93 -9.05
N LEU A 113 -8.11 3.61 -8.01
CA LEU A 113 -7.55 4.62 -7.10
C LEU A 113 -6.55 5.54 -7.81
N LEU A 114 -5.67 5.00 -8.66
CA LEU A 114 -4.73 5.79 -9.45
C LEU A 114 -5.46 6.77 -10.38
N GLU A 115 -6.53 6.34 -11.04
CA GLU A 115 -7.35 7.24 -11.88
C GLU A 115 -7.97 8.39 -11.07
N ARG A 116 -8.44 8.11 -9.85
CA ARG A 116 -8.98 9.15 -8.97
C ARG A 116 -7.90 10.15 -8.57
N LEU A 117 -6.70 9.68 -8.23
CA LEU A 117 -5.53 10.53 -7.96
C LEU A 117 -5.08 11.33 -9.18
N HIS A 118 -5.18 10.74 -10.38
CA HIS A 118 -4.86 11.42 -11.62
C HIS A 118 -5.85 12.56 -11.90
N ARG A 119 -7.16 12.32 -11.69
CA ARG A 119 -8.20 13.35 -11.81
C ARG A 119 -8.03 14.48 -10.79
N SER A 120 -7.59 14.17 -9.56
CA SER A 120 -7.29 15.18 -8.54
C SER A 120 -5.95 15.88 -8.73
N ARG A 121 -5.15 15.52 -9.76
CA ARG A 121 -3.79 16.01 -10.03
C ARG A 121 -2.82 15.81 -8.85
N GLN A 122 -3.04 14.75 -8.07
CA GLN A 122 -2.26 14.41 -6.89
C GLN A 122 -1.43 13.14 -7.06
N ALA A 123 -1.54 12.46 -8.21
CA ALA A 123 -0.74 11.27 -8.51
C ALA A 123 0.76 11.61 -8.54
N ASN A 124 1.56 10.84 -7.79
CA ASN A 124 3.01 10.96 -7.72
C ASN A 124 3.70 9.64 -8.10
N LEU A 125 5.03 9.62 -8.10
CA LEU A 125 5.81 8.42 -8.45
C LEU A 125 5.43 7.21 -7.59
N ILE A 126 5.16 7.41 -6.29
CA ILE A 126 4.79 6.33 -5.35
C ILE A 126 3.45 5.70 -5.76
N SER A 127 2.46 6.50 -6.18
CA SER A 127 1.18 5.97 -6.67
C SER A 127 1.37 5.14 -7.94
N TYR A 128 2.20 5.61 -8.88
CA TYR A 128 2.48 4.86 -10.10
C TYR A 128 3.29 3.60 -9.84
N SER A 129 4.30 3.63 -8.97
CA SER A 129 5.09 2.44 -8.64
C SER A 129 4.23 1.37 -7.95
N ALA A 130 3.40 1.76 -6.98
CA ALA A 130 2.44 0.86 -6.34
C ALA A 130 1.44 0.24 -7.35
N ALA A 131 0.98 1.03 -8.33
CA ALA A 131 0.10 0.52 -9.39
C ALA A 131 0.80 -0.46 -10.34
N ILE A 132 2.06 -0.18 -10.73
CA ILE A 132 2.85 -1.08 -11.57
C ILE A 132 3.11 -2.40 -10.83
N SER A 133 3.48 -2.34 -9.55
CA SER A 133 3.67 -3.53 -8.70
C SER A 133 2.37 -4.32 -8.50
N ALA A 134 1.24 -3.63 -8.30
CA ALA A 134 -0.07 -4.31 -8.21
C ALA A 134 -0.42 -5.01 -9.53
N CYS A 135 -0.15 -4.38 -10.68
CA CYS A 135 -0.34 -4.99 -12.00
C CYS A 135 0.60 -6.19 -12.23
N GLU A 136 1.83 -6.15 -11.72
CA GLU A 136 2.77 -7.28 -11.77
C GLU A 136 2.22 -8.50 -11.03
N LYS A 137 1.83 -8.33 -9.76
CA LYS A 137 1.20 -9.39 -8.96
C LYS A 137 -0.14 -9.85 -9.53
N GLY A 138 -0.87 -8.95 -10.20
CA GLY A 138 -2.11 -9.24 -10.92
C GLY A 138 -1.92 -9.91 -12.29
N LEU A 139 -0.67 -10.22 -12.69
CA LEU A 139 -0.29 -10.78 -13.99
C LEU A 139 -0.73 -9.93 -15.19
N GLN A 140 -0.97 -8.63 -14.98
CA GLN A 140 -1.39 -7.67 -16.00
C GLN A 140 -0.19 -6.89 -16.58
N TRP A 141 0.68 -7.61 -17.29
CA TRP A 141 1.89 -7.03 -17.89
C TRP A 141 1.63 -5.88 -18.86
N GLN A 142 0.49 -5.90 -19.59
CA GLN A 142 0.13 -4.82 -20.50
C GLN A 142 -0.14 -3.51 -19.76
N ALA A 143 -0.88 -3.57 -18.66
CA ALA A 143 -1.17 -2.41 -17.83
C ALA A 143 0.11 -1.91 -17.13
N ALA A 144 0.93 -2.82 -16.59
CA ALA A 144 2.22 -2.48 -15.99
C ALA A 144 3.14 -1.73 -16.97
N LEU A 145 3.28 -2.21 -18.21
CA LEU A 145 4.07 -1.55 -19.24
C LEU A 145 3.48 -0.22 -19.71
N ALA A 146 2.15 -0.13 -19.84
CA ALA A 146 1.49 1.11 -20.23
C ALA A 146 1.72 2.21 -19.17
N LEU A 147 1.61 1.86 -17.89
CA LEU A 147 1.90 2.76 -16.77
C LEU A 147 3.39 3.13 -16.71
N PHE A 148 4.29 2.15 -16.87
CA PHE A 148 5.73 2.41 -16.89
C PHE A 148 6.13 3.34 -18.04
N GLY A 149 5.56 3.14 -19.24
CA GLY A 149 5.76 4.01 -20.40
C GLY A 149 5.16 5.41 -20.24
N ALA A 150 4.20 5.60 -19.33
CA ALA A 150 3.63 6.91 -18.99
C ALA A 150 4.50 7.70 -17.98
N LEU A 151 5.43 7.06 -17.24
CA LEU A 151 6.28 7.77 -16.28
C LEU A 151 7.15 8.86 -16.93
N PRO A 152 7.86 8.61 -18.05
CA PRO A 152 8.65 9.64 -18.71
C PRO A 152 7.82 10.80 -19.26
N THR A 153 6.60 10.54 -19.74
CA THR A 153 5.71 11.60 -20.26
C THR A 153 5.22 12.52 -19.16
N LEU A 154 5.11 12.01 -17.94
CA LEU A 154 4.79 12.76 -16.73
C LEU A 154 6.02 13.44 -16.08
N ARG A 155 7.21 13.32 -16.69
CA ARG A 155 8.50 13.77 -16.14
C ARG A 155 8.79 13.17 -14.76
N LEU A 156 8.31 11.96 -14.52
CA LEU A 156 8.62 11.17 -13.34
C LEU A 156 9.71 10.15 -13.73
N ASP A 157 10.83 10.17 -13.02
CA ASP A 157 11.86 9.15 -13.21
C ASP A 157 11.42 7.86 -12.53
N PRO A 158 11.29 6.73 -13.26
CA PRO A 158 10.94 5.45 -12.65
C PRO A 158 12.01 5.06 -11.63
N ASP A 159 11.58 4.69 -10.43
CA ASP A 159 12.45 4.12 -9.41
C ASP A 159 12.77 2.64 -9.73
N LEU A 160 13.71 2.08 -8.96
CA LEU A 160 14.10 0.68 -9.11
C LEU A 160 12.93 -0.27 -8.87
N VAL A 161 11.96 0.11 -8.02
CA VAL A 161 10.78 -0.68 -7.70
C VAL A 161 9.86 -0.79 -8.92
N ALA A 162 9.48 0.34 -9.53
CA ALA A 162 8.66 0.38 -10.74
C ALA A 162 9.33 -0.35 -11.90
N PHE A 163 10.66 -0.22 -12.02
CA PHE A 163 11.43 -0.91 -13.04
C PHE A 163 11.39 -2.44 -12.86
N ASN A 164 11.71 -2.91 -11.66
CA ASN A 164 11.71 -4.33 -11.34
C ASN A 164 10.32 -4.94 -11.51
N ALA A 165 9.27 -4.25 -11.05
CA ALA A 165 7.90 -4.68 -11.22
C ALA A 165 7.52 -4.80 -12.72
N ALA A 166 7.91 -3.85 -13.56
CA ALA A 166 7.66 -3.94 -15.01
C ALA A 166 8.40 -5.13 -15.67
N VAL A 167 9.64 -5.40 -15.26
CA VAL A 167 10.44 -6.53 -15.73
C VAL A 167 9.82 -7.87 -15.31
N LEU A 168 9.47 -8.00 -14.03
CA LEU A 168 8.83 -9.20 -13.46
C LEU A 168 7.47 -9.47 -14.12
N ALA A 169 6.67 -8.43 -14.37
CA ALA A 169 5.42 -8.57 -15.10
C ALA A 169 5.63 -9.13 -16.52
N CYS A 170 6.68 -8.68 -17.22
CA CYS A 170 7.04 -9.20 -18.55
C CYS A 170 7.57 -10.64 -18.53
N GLU A 171 8.36 -10.98 -17.50
CA GLU A 171 8.85 -12.34 -17.26
C GLU A 171 7.70 -13.30 -17.01
N ALA A 172 6.77 -12.94 -16.12
CA ALA A 172 5.57 -13.71 -15.81
C ALA A 172 4.69 -13.94 -17.05
N ALA A 173 4.67 -12.98 -17.98
CA ALA A 173 3.98 -13.09 -19.26
C ALA A 173 4.76 -13.85 -20.35
N GLY A 174 5.98 -14.33 -20.08
CA GLY A 174 6.84 -15.02 -21.04
C GLY A 174 7.36 -14.12 -22.18
N ARG A 175 7.33 -12.79 -22.01
CA ARG A 175 7.71 -11.80 -23.02
C ARG A 175 9.20 -11.45 -22.95
N TRP A 176 10.06 -12.46 -23.11
CA TRP A 176 11.52 -12.34 -22.96
C TRP A 176 12.16 -11.20 -23.78
N ARG A 177 11.62 -10.87 -24.96
CA ARG A 177 12.13 -9.76 -25.79
C ARG A 177 11.96 -8.40 -25.10
N LEU A 178 10.77 -8.14 -24.54
CA LEU A 178 10.48 -6.91 -23.81
C LEU A 178 11.27 -6.85 -22.50
N THR A 179 11.41 -7.98 -21.82
CA THR A 179 12.24 -8.11 -20.62
C THR A 179 13.70 -7.73 -20.91
N LEU A 180 14.28 -8.23 -22.00
CA LEU A 180 15.65 -7.89 -22.40
C LEU A 180 15.80 -6.42 -22.80
N GLU A 181 14.82 -5.87 -23.51
CA GLU A 181 14.82 -4.47 -23.90
C GLU A 181 14.79 -3.56 -22.67
N LEU A 182 13.92 -3.83 -21.70
CA LEU A 182 13.92 -3.13 -20.41
C LEU A 182 15.25 -3.33 -19.68
N LEU A 183 15.73 -4.56 -19.50
CA LEU A 183 17.01 -4.79 -18.81
C LEU A 183 18.20 -4.05 -19.45
N SER A 184 18.21 -3.88 -20.77
CA SER A 184 19.23 -3.08 -21.47
C SER A 184 19.15 -1.59 -21.13
N GLN A 185 17.94 -1.04 -20.96
CA GLN A 185 17.72 0.33 -20.51
C GLN A 185 18.16 0.55 -19.06
N LEU A 186 18.02 -0.45 -18.18
CA LEU A 186 18.52 -0.40 -16.81
C LEU A 186 20.06 -0.41 -16.75
N GLN A 187 20.70 -1.29 -17.53
CA GLN A 187 22.17 -1.38 -17.55
C GLN A 187 22.82 -0.07 -18.02
N LEU A 188 22.18 0.65 -18.94
CA LEU A 188 22.61 1.97 -19.38
C LEU A 188 22.45 3.07 -18.30
N ARG A 189 21.60 2.85 -17.29
CA ARG A 189 21.31 3.80 -16.19
C ARG A 189 22.11 3.58 -14.90
N ALA A 190 23.09 2.65 -14.90
CA ALA A 190 24.06 2.45 -13.82
C ALA A 190 23.48 2.18 -12.41
N LEU A 191 22.47 1.31 -12.31
CA LEU A 191 22.08 0.67 -11.04
C LEU A 191 22.14 -0.85 -11.21
N ALA A 192 23.04 -1.51 -10.48
CA ALA A 192 23.32 -2.93 -10.61
C ALA A 192 22.06 -3.78 -10.30
N PRO A 193 21.61 -4.66 -11.22
CA PRO A 193 20.58 -5.65 -10.91
C PRO A 193 21.26 -6.85 -10.24
N ALA A 194 21.60 -6.72 -8.96
CA ALA A 194 22.15 -7.83 -8.20
C ALA A 194 21.01 -8.73 -7.70
N VAL A 195 20.92 -9.92 -8.31
CA VAL A 195 20.33 -11.14 -7.73
C VAL A 195 18.81 -11.15 -7.59
N MET A 196 18.08 -11.41 -8.69
CA MET A 196 16.81 -12.18 -8.65
C MET A 196 16.38 -12.72 -10.03
N THR A 197 16.92 -12.23 -11.15
CA THR A 197 16.43 -12.53 -12.51
C THR A 197 16.82 -13.89 -13.12
N PHE A 198 17.47 -14.80 -12.38
CA PHE A 198 18.02 -16.03 -12.98
C PHE A 198 17.26 -17.34 -12.71
N SER A 199 16.32 -17.38 -11.75
CA SER A 199 15.58 -18.62 -11.48
C SER A 199 14.55 -18.95 -12.57
N GLY A 200 13.91 -17.95 -13.18
CA GLY A 200 12.96 -18.14 -14.29
C GLY A 200 13.63 -18.46 -15.64
N LEU A 201 14.80 -17.89 -15.91
CA LEU A 201 15.54 -18.11 -17.16
C LEU A 201 16.20 -19.50 -17.27
N LEU A 202 16.57 -20.13 -16.15
CA LEU A 202 17.07 -21.51 -16.16
C LEU A 202 15.95 -22.55 -16.28
N GLY A 203 14.75 -22.29 -15.74
CA GLY A 203 13.62 -23.23 -15.82
C GLY A 203 12.95 -23.32 -17.20
N VAL A 204 13.02 -22.28 -18.03
CA VAL A 204 12.42 -22.28 -19.38
C VAL A 204 13.34 -22.88 -20.45
N GLY A 205 14.64 -23.02 -20.16
CA GLY A 205 15.64 -23.59 -21.07
C GLY A 205 15.70 -25.11 -21.13
N GLU A 206 15.30 -25.81 -20.06
CA GLU A 206 15.42 -27.28 -20.00
C GLU A 206 14.17 -28.03 -20.49
N ASN A 207 12.99 -27.39 -20.52
CA ASN A 207 11.73 -28.08 -20.89
C ASN A 207 11.35 -28.01 -22.39
N ARG A 208 12.23 -27.51 -23.27
CA ARG A 208 12.01 -27.49 -24.74
C ARG A 208 12.94 -28.41 -25.54
N ARG A 209 13.62 -29.38 -24.92
CA ARG A 209 14.40 -30.41 -25.64
C ARG A 209 13.78 -31.82 -25.67
N PHE A 210 12.56 -32.01 -25.13
CA PHE A 210 11.83 -33.28 -25.20
C PHE A 210 10.48 -33.13 -25.91
N CYS A 211 10.49 -32.64 -27.15
CA CYS A 211 9.38 -32.83 -28.11
C CYS A 211 9.96 -32.76 -29.53
N GLY A 212 10.69 -33.80 -29.90
CA GLY A 212 11.31 -33.91 -31.21
C GLY A 212 11.73 -35.35 -31.47
N LYS A 213 10.83 -36.07 -32.16
CA LYS A 213 10.96 -37.40 -32.78
C LYS A 213 10.60 -38.61 -31.92
N GLY A 214 9.37 -39.08 -32.14
CA GLY A 214 8.97 -40.48 -32.10
C GLY A 214 7.76 -40.67 -33.01
N GLU A 215 7.90 -41.58 -33.99
CA GLU A 215 6.85 -42.26 -34.78
C GLU A 215 6.23 -41.42 -35.94
N TRP A 216 6.33 -41.78 -37.23
CA TRP A 216 6.48 -43.09 -37.91
C TRP A 216 7.64 -43.11 -38.91
#